data_AF-A0A1T4VXH5-F1
#
_entry.id   AF-A0A1T4VXH5-F1
#
_cell.length_a   1.000
_cell.length_b   1.000
_cell.length_c   1.000
_cell.angle_alpha   90.00
_cell.angle_beta   90.00
_cell.angle_gamma   90.00
#
_symmetry.space_group_name_H-M   'P 1'
#
loop_
_entity.id
_entity.type
_entity.pdbx_description
1 polymer ?
#
loop_
_entity_poly.entity_id
_entity_poly.type
_entity_poly.pdbx_seq_one_letter_code
_entity_poly.pdbx_strand_id
1 'polypeptide(L)'
;MIDSIQEYLEKRFFFGFKISQLEEVGSDLHLYLEAISPGMCQQCKCRQTNIHDYYPREISELPILGKNVIVHLKVRRVICQHCGFKGVEFIRWLSKSKYAHTTQRKNDAVIED
;
A
#
# COMPACT_ATOMS: atom_id res chain seq x y z
N MET A 1 19.12 13.10 -6.90
CA MET A 1 18.02 13.36 -7.87
C MET A 1 16.96 12.26 -7.82
N ILE A 2 17.34 10.99 -7.67
CA ILE A 2 16.43 9.83 -7.45
C ILE A 2 15.64 9.97 -6.14
N ASP A 3 16.26 10.47 -5.08
CA ASP A 3 15.59 10.69 -3.78
C ASP A 3 14.34 11.57 -3.89
N SER A 4 14.34 12.54 -4.83
CA SER A 4 13.21 13.45 -5.01
C SER A 4 11.99 12.78 -5.62
N ILE A 5 12.16 11.81 -6.53
CA ILE A 5 11.04 11.11 -7.16
C ILE A 5 10.51 10.05 -6.20
N GLN A 6 11.40 9.28 -5.58
CA GLN A 6 11.01 8.29 -4.58
C GLN A 6 10.21 8.96 -3.45
N GLU A 7 10.75 10.01 -2.85
CA GLU A 7 10.09 10.75 -1.77
C GLU A 7 8.74 11.35 -2.24
N TYR A 8 8.67 11.84 -3.48
CA TYR A 8 7.42 12.30 -4.07
C TYR A 8 6.38 11.17 -4.16
N LEU A 9 6.76 9.99 -4.65
CA LEU A 9 5.84 8.84 -4.76
C LEU A 9 5.36 8.38 -3.38
N GLU A 10 6.27 8.27 -2.41
CA GLU A 10 5.95 7.90 -1.03
C GLU A 10 4.96 8.87 -0.38
N LYS A 11 5.20 10.18 -0.53
CA LYS A 11 4.33 11.20 0.06
C LYS A 11 3.00 11.33 -0.67
N ARG A 12 3.00 11.19 -2.01
CA ARG A 12 1.82 11.50 -2.83
C ARG A 12 0.89 10.32 -3.03
N PHE A 13 1.44 9.11 -3.15
CA PHE A 13 0.69 7.91 -3.55
C PHE A 13 0.74 6.80 -2.49
N PHE A 14 1.88 6.62 -1.81
CA PHE A 14 2.09 5.51 -0.87
C PHE A 14 2.15 5.95 0.60
N PHE A 15 1.27 6.87 1.00
CA PHE A 15 1.29 7.47 2.33
C PHE A 15 1.37 6.42 3.46
N GLY A 16 2.32 6.62 4.37
CA GLY A 16 2.58 5.73 5.51
C GLY A 16 3.55 4.58 5.22
N PHE A 17 4.10 4.54 4.00
CA PHE A 17 5.08 3.57 3.53
C PHE A 17 6.28 4.30 2.88
N LYS A 18 7.43 3.65 2.89
CA LYS A 18 8.61 4.02 2.09
C LYS A 18 8.88 2.96 1.04
N ILE A 19 9.49 3.34 -0.08
CA ILE A 19 10.03 2.42 -1.08
C ILE A 19 11.37 1.92 -0.54
N SER A 20 11.46 0.63 -0.20
CA SER A 20 12.69 0.01 0.28
C SER A 20 13.56 -0.52 -0.86
N GLN A 21 12.93 -0.89 -1.98
CA GLN A 21 13.60 -1.42 -3.15
C GLN A 21 12.78 -1.17 -4.42
N LEU A 22 13.50 -1.03 -5.53
CA LEU A 22 12.95 -0.88 -6.87
C LEU A 22 13.67 -1.86 -7.79
N GLU A 23 12.90 -2.61 -8.58
CA GLU A 23 13.42 -3.56 -9.56
C GLU A 23 12.71 -3.36 -10.90
N GLU A 24 13.46 -3.49 -12.00
CA GLU A 24 12.88 -3.55 -13.34
C GLU A 24 12.91 -5.01 -13.81
N VAL A 25 11.73 -5.53 -14.17
CA VAL A 25 11.56 -6.91 -14.64
C VAL A 25 10.85 -6.85 -15.99
N GLY A 26 11.60 -7.00 -17.07
CA GLY A 26 11.06 -6.83 -18.42
C GLY A 26 10.52 -5.41 -18.64
N SER A 27 9.23 -5.27 -18.93
CA SER A 27 8.55 -3.99 -19.11
C SER A 27 8.01 -3.39 -17.80
N ASP A 28 8.13 -4.12 -16.70
CA ASP A 28 7.41 -3.82 -15.47
C ASP A 28 8.35 -3.26 -14.40
N LEU A 29 7.82 -2.32 -13.63
CA LEU A 29 8.47 -1.69 -12.49
C LEU A 29 7.91 -2.29 -11.19
N HIS A 30 8.78 -2.97 -10.44
CA HIS A 30 8.45 -3.59 -9.17
C HIS A 30 8.88 -2.66 -8.03
N LEU A 31 7.92 -2.23 -7.20
CA LEU A 31 8.15 -1.38 -6.04
C LEU A 31 7.92 -2.18 -4.76
N TYR A 32 8.94 -2.30 -3.92
CA TYR A 32 8.81 -2.94 -2.61
C TYR A 32 8.61 -1.87 -1.55
N LEU A 33 7.51 -1.98 -0.80
CA LEU A 33 7.15 -0.99 0.21
C LEU A 33 7.28 -1.53 1.63
N GLU A 34 7.83 -0.71 2.52
CA GLU A 34 7.90 -0.96 3.95
C GLU A 34 7.06 0.06 4.71
N ALA A 35 6.23 -0.41 5.64
CA ALA A 35 5.42 0.46 6.48
C ALA A 35 6.32 1.26 7.44
N ILE A 36 6.18 2.58 7.45
CA ILE A 36 6.86 3.49 8.39
C ILE A 36 5.89 4.10 9.41
N SER A 37 4.61 3.75 9.30
CA SER A 37 3.53 4.23 10.16
C SER A 37 2.95 3.09 11.00
N PRO A 38 2.34 3.36 12.17
CA PRO A 38 1.63 2.34 12.94
C PRO A 38 0.49 1.69 12.14
N GLY A 39 0.15 0.45 12.49
CA GLY A 39 -1.04 -0.22 11.93
C GLY A 39 -2.31 0.58 12.19
N MET A 40 -3.22 0.57 11.23
CA MET A 40 -4.52 1.25 11.36
C MET A 40 -5.65 0.23 11.32
N CYS A 41 -6.61 0.33 12.22
CA CYS A 41 -7.75 -0.58 12.25
C CYS A 41 -8.64 -0.42 11.01
N GLN A 42 -9.04 -1.51 10.35
CA GLN A 42 -9.97 -1.47 9.22
C GLN A 42 -11.34 -0.91 9.60
N GLN A 43 -11.80 -1.19 10.82
CA GLN A 43 -13.15 -0.86 11.28
C GLN A 43 -13.26 0.57 11.84
N CYS A 44 -12.48 0.91 12.88
CA CYS A 44 -12.58 2.22 13.54
C CYS A 44 -11.50 3.23 13.14
N LYS A 45 -10.54 2.84 12.29
CA LYS A 45 -9.38 3.67 11.86
C LYS A 45 -8.46 4.15 12.99
N CYS A 46 -8.61 3.64 14.22
CA CYS A 46 -7.68 3.91 15.31
C CYS A 46 -6.30 3.29 15.02
N ARG A 47 -5.23 3.98 15.46
CA ARG A 47 -3.83 3.55 15.33
C ARG A 47 -3.30 2.73 16.52
N GLN A 48 -4.09 2.61 17.59
CA GLN A 48 -3.77 1.76 18.72
C GLN A 48 -4.05 0.31 18.35
N THR A 49 -3.06 -0.33 17.73
CA THR A 49 -3.16 -1.70 17.25
C THR A 49 -1.88 -2.48 17.54
N ASN A 50 -2.02 -3.75 17.87
CA ASN A 50 -0.89 -4.69 17.89
C ASN A 50 -0.83 -5.43 16.56
N ILE A 51 0.37 -5.67 16.04
CA ILE A 51 0.55 -6.49 14.84
C ILE A 51 0.47 -7.96 15.26
N HIS A 52 -0.42 -8.72 14.63
CA HIS A 52 -0.61 -10.15 14.84
C HIS A 52 0.30 -10.97 13.92
N ASP A 53 0.24 -10.68 12.63
CA ASP A 53 1.05 -11.32 11.61
C ASP A 53 1.26 -10.38 10.42
N TYR A 54 2.05 -10.85 9.46
CA TYR A 54 2.27 -10.22 8.17
C TYR A 54 1.97 -11.24 7.08
N TYR A 55 1.53 -10.77 5.92
CA TYR A 55 1.47 -11.60 4.72
C TYR A 55 1.85 -10.78 3.47
N PRO A 56 2.50 -11.40 2.48
CA PRO A 56 2.86 -10.73 1.24
C PRO A 56 1.60 -10.47 0.40
N ARG A 57 1.58 -9.35 -0.32
CA ARG A 57 0.55 -9.03 -1.29
C ARG A 57 1.12 -8.20 -2.43
N GLU A 58 0.82 -8.62 -3.65
CA GLU A 58 1.05 -7.83 -4.85
C GLU A 58 -0.18 -6.96 -5.16
N ILE A 59 0.09 -5.70 -5.48
CA ILE A 59 -0.91 -4.68 -5.78
C ILE A 59 -0.60 -4.08 -7.14
N SER A 60 -1.60 -4.07 -8.02
CA SER A 60 -1.49 -3.38 -9.29
C SER A 60 -1.68 -1.87 -9.10
N GLU A 61 -0.79 -1.07 -9.69
CA GLU A 61 -0.81 0.39 -9.68
C GLU A 61 -0.88 0.92 -11.12
N LEU A 62 -1.23 2.19 -11.29
CA LEU A 62 -1.17 2.85 -12.59
C LEU A 62 0.28 2.96 -13.07
N PRO A 63 0.50 3.00 -14.39
CA PRO A 63 1.83 3.11 -14.94
C PRO A 63 2.61 4.32 -14.40
N ILE A 64 3.90 4.13 -14.17
CA ILE A 64 4.85 5.18 -13.80
C ILE A 64 5.91 5.22 -14.89
N LEU A 65 6.13 6.40 -15.48
CA LEU A 65 7.10 6.60 -16.56
C LEU A 65 6.90 5.62 -17.75
N GLY A 66 5.64 5.30 -18.06
CA GLY A 66 5.28 4.39 -19.15
C GLY A 66 5.45 2.90 -18.86
N LYS A 67 5.88 2.52 -17.65
CA LYS A 67 6.04 1.11 -17.22
C LYS A 67 4.84 0.66 -16.39
N ASN A 68 4.39 -0.58 -16.57
CA ASN A 68 3.42 -1.16 -15.65
C ASN A 68 4.02 -1.24 -14.25
N VAL A 69 3.21 -1.06 -13.21
CA VAL A 69 3.71 -1.02 -11.83
C VAL A 69 3.06 -2.12 -11.00
N ILE A 70 3.91 -2.94 -10.37
CA ILE A 70 3.53 -3.93 -9.37
C ILE A 70 4.13 -3.49 -8.04
N VAL A 71 3.28 -3.29 -7.04
CA VAL A 71 3.68 -2.91 -5.69
C VAL A 71 3.64 -4.14 -4.79
N HIS A 72 4.79 -4.48 -4.21
CA HIS A 72 4.98 -5.56 -3.27
C HIS A 72 4.84 -5.05 -1.83
N LEU A 73 3.84 -5.54 -1.12
CA LEU A 73 3.56 -5.18 0.27
C LEU A 73 3.73 -6.35 1.22
N LYS A 74 4.31 -6.08 2.39
CA LYS A 74 4.14 -6.90 3.60
C LYS A 74 2.98 -6.33 4.41
N VAL A 75 1.76 -6.75 4.08
CA VAL A 75 0.54 -6.22 4.71
C VAL A 75 0.41 -6.77 6.13
N ARG A 76 0.03 -5.91 7.08
CA ARG A 76 -0.14 -6.28 8.49
C ARG A 76 -1.56 -6.76 8.77
N ARG A 77 -1.70 -7.84 9.53
CA ARG A 77 -2.94 -8.10 10.27
C ARG A 77 -2.78 -7.57 11.68
N VAL A 78 -3.80 -6.85 12.13
CA VAL A 78 -3.79 -6.09 13.36
C VAL A 78 -4.89 -6.56 14.31
N ILE A 79 -4.63 -6.41 15.60
CA ILE A 79 -5.62 -6.48 16.68
C ILE A 79 -5.80 -5.08 17.23
N CYS A 80 -6.98 -4.49 17.02
CA CYS A 80 -7.31 -3.16 17.48
C CYS A 80 -7.57 -3.13 18.99
N GLN A 81 -6.85 -2.28 19.70
CA GLN A 81 -7.01 -2.10 21.15
C GLN A 81 -8.24 -1.26 21.50
N HIS A 82 -8.82 -0.53 20.53
CA HIS A 82 -10.00 0.31 20.74
C HIS A 82 -11.32 -0.43 20.51
N CYS A 83 -11.45 -1.20 19.42
CA CYS A 83 -12.71 -1.87 19.06
C CYS A 83 -12.63 -3.40 19.03
N GLY A 84 -11.47 -3.99 19.35
CA GLY A 84 -11.28 -5.45 19.35
C GLY A 84 -11.19 -6.09 17.95
N PHE A 85 -11.35 -5.33 16.86
CA PHE A 85 -11.25 -5.85 15.50
C PHE A 85 -9.93 -6.58 15.26
N LYS A 86 -10.02 -7.77 14.67
CA LYS A 86 -8.88 -8.60 14.26
C LYS A 86 -8.93 -8.81 12.76
N GLY A 87 -7.91 -8.36 12.03
CA GLY A 87 -7.88 -8.53 10.57
C GLY A 87 -6.87 -7.64 9.89
N VAL A 88 -6.96 -7.57 8.56
CA VAL A 88 -6.05 -6.75 7.74
C VAL A 88 -6.14 -5.28 8.15
N GLU A 89 -5.00 -4.60 8.23
CA GLU A 89 -4.96 -3.16 8.51
C GLU A 89 -5.64 -2.34 7.40
N PHE A 90 -6.04 -1.13 7.76
CA PHE A 90 -6.44 -0.14 6.79
C PHE A 90 -5.23 0.52 6.14
N ILE A 91 -5.13 0.37 4.82
CA ILE A 91 -4.16 1.08 4.00
C ILE A 91 -4.92 2.11 3.16
N ARG A 92 -4.66 3.40 3.41
CA ARG A 92 -5.45 4.52 2.87
C ARG A 92 -5.53 4.55 1.34
N TRP A 93 -4.46 4.15 0.68
CA TRP A 93 -4.31 4.23 -0.77
C TRP A 93 -4.70 2.94 -1.51
N LEU A 94 -5.01 1.85 -0.77
CA LEU A 94 -5.61 0.65 -1.36
C LEU A 94 -7.09 0.87 -1.66
N SER A 95 -7.61 0.16 -2.66
CA SER A 95 -9.04 0.18 -2.96
C SER A 95 -9.88 -0.31 -1.76
N LYS A 96 -11.14 0.12 -1.67
CA LYS A 96 -12.03 0.01 -0.48
C LYS A 96 -12.43 -1.42 -0.05
N SER A 97 -11.67 -2.46 -0.43
CA SER A 97 -11.83 -3.84 0.02
C SER A 97 -10.62 -4.30 0.85
N LYS A 98 -10.86 -5.08 1.90
CA LYS A 98 -9.80 -5.73 2.68
C LYS A 98 -8.92 -6.69 1.85
N TYR A 99 -9.43 -7.15 0.70
CA TYR A 99 -8.74 -8.04 -0.24
C TYR A 99 -8.32 -7.34 -1.53
N ALA A 100 -8.23 -6.01 -1.52
CA ALA A 100 -7.79 -5.23 -2.66
C ALA A 100 -6.41 -5.67 -3.19
N HIS A 101 -6.35 -5.95 -4.49
CA HIS A 101 -5.13 -6.19 -5.29
C HIS A 101 -4.84 -5.02 -6.25
N THR A 102 -5.45 -3.87 -6.00
CA THR A 102 -5.29 -2.67 -6.83
C THR A 102 -5.39 -1.43 -5.95
N THR A 103 -4.64 -0.38 -6.28
CA THR A 103 -4.73 0.91 -5.58
C THR A 103 -6.02 1.62 -5.91
N GLN A 104 -6.50 2.45 -4.98
CA GLN A 104 -7.75 3.19 -5.20
C GLN A 104 -7.63 4.10 -6.42
N ARG A 105 -6.48 4.76 -6.58
CA ARG A 105 -6.19 5.64 -7.72
C ARG A 105 -6.32 4.93 -9.07
N LYS A 106 -5.88 3.68 -9.17
CA LYS A 106 -6.04 2.87 -10.38
C LYS A 106 -7.51 2.53 -10.66
N ASN A 107 -8.27 2.16 -9.62
CA ASN A 107 -9.71 1.91 -9.79
C ASN A 107 -10.44 3.18 -10.25
N ASP A 108 -10.10 4.35 -9.70
CA ASP A 108 -10.73 5.61 -10.05
C ASP A 108 -10.51 5.97 -11.52
N ALA A 109 -9.30 5.72 -12.05
CA ALA A 109 -8.97 5.97 -13.46
C ALA A 109 -9.76 5.10 -14.46
N VAL A 110 -10.19 3.90 -14.07
CA VAL A 110 -10.98 3.00 -14.94
C VAL A 110 -12.44 3.45 -15.06
N ILE A 111 -12.95 4.25 -14.12
CA ILE A 111 -14.34 4.73 -14.12
C ILE A 111 -14.51 5.92 -15.08
N GLU A 112 -13.42 6.57 -15.46
CA GLU A 112 -13.42 7.77 -16.33
C GLU A 112 -13.30 7.44 -17.83
N ASP A 113 -13.07 6.17 -18.20
CA ASP A 113 -13.05 5.64 -19.57
C ASP A 113 -14.40 5.01 -19.95
#